data_AF-A0A0G1TX98-F1
#
_entry.id   AF-A0A0G1TX98-F1
#
_cell.length_a   1.000
_cell.length_b   1.000
_cell.length_c   1.000
_cell.angle_alpha   90.00
_cell.angle_beta   90.00
_cell.angle_gamma   90.00
#
_symmetry.space_group_name_H-M   'P 1'
#
loop_
_entity.id
_entity.type
_entity.pdbx_description
1 polymer ?
#
loop_
_entity_poly.entity_id
_entity_poly.type
_entity_poly.pdbx_seq_one_letter_code
_entity_poly.pdbx_strand_id
1 'polypeptide(L)'
;MNDTENLIKLAAQKQWLVFVFFAVVIGVFYGNTLRNGFIYDDVQIVPNNPYIQSLKYLPKVVTGCMWEHTYYDQCKGRALYYRPVHTLSYILTYQISSSPWFFHLVNLAYFFAVVSLLFILGKILTKNFILSFVAAFLFLIHPINSESVNWIAAVPELTFAIFTLLSVIFYIKHRQD
;
A
#
# COMPACT_ATOMS: atom_id res chain seq x y z
N MET A 1 -36.46 -8.46 14.35
CA MET A 1 -35.21 -7.79 13.90
C MET A 1 -34.36 -7.67 15.14
N ASN A 2 -33.44 -8.62 15.32
CA ASN A 2 -32.96 -9.06 16.64
C ASN A 2 -31.89 -8.12 17.21
N ASP A 3 -31.86 -7.97 18.53
CA ASP A 3 -30.87 -7.18 19.28
C ASP A 3 -29.41 -7.48 18.89
N THR A 4 -29.13 -8.71 18.44
CA THR A 4 -27.84 -9.13 17.90
C THR A 4 -27.44 -8.37 16.63
N GLU A 5 -28.37 -8.09 15.71
CA GLU A 5 -28.10 -7.27 14.52
C GLU A 5 -27.81 -5.82 14.91
N ASN A 6 -28.49 -5.29 15.92
CA ASN A 6 -28.24 -3.95 16.44
C ASN A 6 -26.88 -3.85 17.13
N LEU A 7 -26.45 -4.87 17.87
CA LEU A 7 -25.13 -4.93 18.50
C LEU A 7 -24.00 -5.06 17.47
N ILE A 8 -24.18 -5.89 16.43
CA ILE A 8 -23.21 -6.00 15.32
C ILE A 8 -23.12 -4.67 14.57
N LYS A 9 -24.25 -4.03 14.27
CA LYS A 9 -24.28 -2.70 13.64
C LYS A 9 -23.59 -1.65 14.51
N LEU A 10 -23.85 -1.62 15.82
CA LEU A 10 -23.22 -0.67 16.74
C LEU A 10 -21.70 -0.89 16.85
N ALA A 11 -21.25 -2.15 16.85
CA ALA A 11 -19.83 -2.49 16.86
C ALA A 11 -19.14 -2.08 15.54
N ALA A 12 -19.76 -2.33 14.39
CA ALA A 12 -19.29 -1.85 13.09
C ALA A 12 -19.28 -0.31 13.02
N GLN A 13 -20.31 0.34 13.59
CA GLN A 13 -20.44 1.79 13.72
C GLN A 13 -19.42 2.41 14.69
N LYS A 14 -18.67 1.64 15.47
CA LYS A 14 -17.55 2.17 16.26
C LYS A 14 -16.18 1.89 15.63
N GLN A 15 -16.08 0.91 14.74
CA GLN A 15 -14.81 0.54 14.10
C GLN A 15 -14.35 1.54 13.04
N TRP A 16 -15.27 2.21 12.34
CA TRP A 16 -14.89 3.25 11.38
C TRP A 16 -14.13 4.42 12.03
N LEU A 17 -14.38 4.70 13.32
CA LEU A 17 -13.64 5.71 14.07
C LEU A 17 -12.15 5.36 14.19
N VAL A 18 -11.81 4.07 14.29
CA VAL A 18 -10.41 3.62 14.33
C VAL A 18 -9.73 3.89 12.98
N PHE A 19 -10.43 3.59 11.88
CA PHE A 19 -9.91 3.83 10.54
C PHE A 19 -9.77 5.32 10.24
N VAL A 20 -10.73 6.15 10.64
CA VAL A 20 -10.61 7.61 10.55
C VAL A 20 -9.46 8.11 11.41
N PHE A 21 -9.30 7.59 12.63
CA PHE A 21 -8.17 7.92 13.48
C PHE A 21 -6.83 7.58 12.80
N PHE A 22 -6.66 6.38 12.25
CA PHE A 22 -5.44 6.02 11.53
C PHE A 22 -5.19 6.91 10.31
N ALA A 23 -6.22 7.24 9.52
CA ALA A 23 -6.07 8.16 8.40
C ALA A 23 -5.59 9.55 8.85
N VAL A 24 -6.13 10.07 9.95
CA VAL A 24 -5.69 11.36 10.54
C VAL A 24 -4.24 11.27 11.00
N VAL A 25 -3.87 10.23 11.76
CA VAL A 25 -2.49 10.09 12.26
C VAL A 25 -1.50 9.92 11.11
N ILE A 26 -1.84 9.17 10.05
CA ILE A 26 -1.02 9.08 8.84
C ILE A 26 -0.86 10.46 8.19
N GLY A 27 -1.94 11.23 8.08
CA GLY A 27 -1.88 12.61 7.58
C GLY A 27 -0.98 13.52 8.41
N VAL A 28 -0.95 13.35 9.74
CA VAL A 28 -0.09 14.12 10.64
C VAL A 28 1.38 13.72 10.52
N PHE A 29 1.69 12.42 10.51
CA PHE A 29 3.08 11.92 10.56
C PHE A 29 3.76 11.86 9.19
N TYR A 30 3.00 11.56 8.13
CA TYR A 30 3.54 11.31 6.79
C TYR A 30 2.93 12.24 5.72
N GLY A 31 1.90 13.02 6.04
CA GLY A 31 1.21 13.86 5.06
C GLY A 31 2.08 14.98 4.47
N ASN A 32 3.19 15.34 5.11
CA ASN A 32 4.20 16.24 4.53
C ASN A 32 4.77 15.70 3.21
N THR A 33 4.77 14.36 3.02
CA THR A 33 5.28 13.73 1.80
C THR A 33 4.52 14.14 0.54
N LEU A 34 3.25 14.57 0.68
CA LEU A 34 2.46 15.09 -0.45
C LEU A 34 3.06 16.34 -1.11
N ARG A 35 3.98 17.04 -0.43
CA ARG A 35 4.67 18.23 -0.96
C ARG A 35 6.05 17.90 -1.55
N ASN A 36 6.47 16.64 -1.46
CA ASN A 36 7.75 16.21 -1.99
C ASN A 36 7.67 15.95 -3.50
N GLY A 37 8.82 16.02 -4.17
CA GLY A 37 8.98 15.64 -5.57
C GLY A 37 9.51 14.22 -5.72
N PHE A 38 9.67 13.78 -6.96
CA PHE A 38 10.37 12.52 -7.27
C PHE A 38 11.85 12.62 -6.88
N ILE A 39 12.36 11.61 -6.17
CA ILE A 39 13.76 11.53 -5.75
C ILE A 39 14.39 10.18 -6.11
N TYR A 40 15.71 10.16 -6.30
CA TYR A 40 16.46 8.93 -6.62
C TYR A 40 15.83 8.12 -7.76
N ASP A 41 15.51 6.85 -7.50
CA ASP A 41 14.96 5.91 -8.49
C ASP A 41 13.60 6.36 -9.03
N ASP A 42 12.84 7.18 -8.28
CA ASP A 42 11.53 7.67 -8.71
C ASP A 42 11.62 8.37 -10.07
N VAL A 43 12.70 9.13 -10.30
CA VAL A 43 12.90 9.92 -11.52
C VAL A 43 12.99 9.03 -12.75
N GLN A 44 13.68 7.90 -12.64
CA GLN A 44 13.79 6.96 -13.75
C GLN A 44 12.51 6.13 -13.89
N ILE A 45 11.98 5.62 -12.79
CA ILE A 45 10.84 4.69 -12.80
C ILE A 45 9.53 5.39 -13.18
N VAL A 46 9.38 6.68 -12.87
CA VAL A 46 8.13 7.43 -13.05
C VAL A 46 8.17 8.38 -14.26
N PRO A 47 8.75 9.60 -14.19
CA PRO A 47 8.63 10.55 -15.30
C PRO A 47 9.39 10.11 -16.55
N ASN A 48 10.54 9.40 -16.41
CA ASN A 48 11.34 8.98 -17.55
C ASN A 48 10.93 7.61 -18.13
N ASN A 49 9.92 6.95 -17.56
CA ASN A 49 9.49 5.64 -17.98
C ASN A 49 8.28 5.72 -18.92
N PRO A 50 8.45 5.59 -20.25
CA PRO A 50 7.34 5.67 -21.19
C PRO A 50 6.32 4.55 -21.00
N TYR A 51 6.69 3.43 -20.39
CA TYR A 51 5.82 2.26 -20.25
C TYR A 51 4.72 2.43 -19.21
N ILE A 52 4.84 3.39 -18.29
CA ILE A 52 3.76 3.66 -17.33
C ILE A 52 2.79 4.72 -17.81
N GLN A 53 3.16 5.47 -18.86
CA GLN A 53 2.42 6.66 -19.28
C GLN A 53 1.13 6.35 -20.07
N SER A 54 0.95 5.10 -20.51
CA SER A 54 -0.19 4.72 -21.34
C SER A 54 -0.59 3.26 -21.10
N LEU A 55 -1.90 3.01 -21.02
CA LEU A 55 -2.48 1.66 -20.90
C LEU A 55 -2.07 0.70 -22.03
N LYS A 56 -1.64 1.21 -23.19
CA LYS A 56 -1.11 0.38 -24.29
C LYS A 56 0.04 -0.55 -23.86
N TYR A 57 0.74 -0.21 -22.78
CA TYR A 57 1.86 -0.98 -22.24
C TYR A 57 1.44 -1.96 -21.13
N LEU A 58 0.15 -2.13 -20.84
CA LEU A 58 -0.33 -3.14 -19.89
C LEU A 58 0.25 -4.55 -20.11
N PRO A 59 0.46 -5.06 -21.34
CA PRO A 59 1.13 -6.35 -21.53
C PRO A 59 2.53 -6.42 -20.90
N LYS A 60 3.27 -5.29 -20.82
CA LYS A 60 4.59 -5.23 -20.17
C LYS A 60 4.55 -5.44 -18.66
N VAL A 61 3.38 -5.38 -18.02
CA VAL A 61 3.22 -5.77 -16.61
C VAL A 61 3.69 -7.19 -16.39
N VAL A 62 3.38 -8.10 -17.33
CA VAL A 62 3.71 -9.53 -17.22
C VAL A 62 4.91 -9.94 -18.09
N THR A 63 5.17 -9.22 -19.19
CA THR A 63 6.27 -9.56 -20.11
C THR A 63 7.56 -8.76 -19.88
N GLY A 64 7.46 -7.62 -19.20
CA GLY A 64 8.57 -6.67 -19.04
C GLY A 64 9.29 -6.77 -17.70
N CYS A 65 10.27 -5.89 -17.53
CA CYS A 65 11.01 -5.72 -16.28
C CYS A 65 11.04 -4.24 -15.86
N MET A 66 11.18 -3.95 -14.56
CA MET A 66 11.08 -2.59 -13.99
C MET A 66 11.96 -1.55 -14.69
N TRP A 67 13.17 -1.96 -15.09
CA TRP A 67 14.19 -1.09 -15.69
C TRP A 67 14.32 -1.22 -17.20
N GLU A 68 13.37 -1.89 -17.85
CA GLU A 68 13.44 -2.21 -19.28
C GLU A 68 13.66 -0.96 -20.16
N HIS A 69 13.00 0.16 -19.82
CA HIS A 69 13.14 1.42 -20.56
C HIS A 69 14.54 2.03 -20.46
N THR A 70 15.27 1.77 -19.38
CA THR A 70 16.63 2.29 -19.14
C THR A 70 17.69 1.47 -19.90
N TYR A 71 17.34 0.25 -20.34
CA TYR A 71 18.25 -0.69 -21.00
C TYR A 71 17.88 -0.97 -22.47
N TYR A 72 17.33 0.02 -23.19
CA TYR A 72 17.01 -0.07 -24.63
C TYR A 72 16.13 -1.28 -24.99
N ASP A 73 15.04 -1.50 -24.24
CA ASP A 73 14.09 -2.60 -24.46
C ASP A 73 14.72 -4.01 -24.25
N GLN A 74 15.84 -4.10 -23.52
CA GLN A 74 16.50 -5.37 -23.24
C GLN A 74 16.41 -5.74 -21.75
N CYS A 75 15.60 -6.74 -21.43
CA CYS A 75 15.67 -7.46 -20.16
C CYS A 75 16.75 -8.57 -20.16
N LYS A 76 17.74 -8.50 -21.08
CA LYS A 76 18.74 -9.56 -21.28
C LYS A 76 19.93 -9.40 -20.31
N GLY A 77 19.95 -10.21 -19.25
CA GLY A 77 21.18 -10.52 -18.50
C GLY A 77 21.58 -9.59 -17.35
N ARG A 78 20.74 -8.65 -16.91
CA ARG A 78 20.95 -7.88 -15.67
C ARG A 78 19.68 -7.92 -14.82
N ALA A 79 19.85 -8.27 -13.54
CA ALA A 79 18.85 -8.52 -12.50
C ALA A 79 17.37 -8.35 -12.91
N LEU A 80 16.68 -9.47 -13.10
CA LEU A 80 15.25 -9.61 -13.38
C LEU A 80 14.41 -8.99 -12.25
N TYR A 81 14.24 -7.67 -12.21
CA TYR A 81 13.27 -7.03 -11.33
C TYR A 81 11.88 -7.13 -11.95
N TYR A 82 11.37 -8.37 -12.02
CA TYR A 82 9.99 -8.65 -12.37
C TYR A 82 9.10 -8.27 -11.19
N ARG A 83 8.42 -7.13 -11.30
CA ARG A 83 7.56 -6.56 -10.26
C ARG A 83 6.20 -6.18 -10.86
N PRO A 84 5.36 -7.16 -11.27
CA PRO A 84 4.13 -6.89 -12.00
C PRO A 84 3.16 -5.99 -11.23
N VAL A 85 3.00 -6.21 -9.92
CA VAL A 85 2.13 -5.39 -9.06
C VAL A 85 2.60 -3.93 -9.01
N HIS A 86 3.91 -3.73 -8.96
CA HIS A 86 4.53 -2.40 -8.94
C HIS A 86 4.32 -1.67 -10.27
N THR A 87 4.65 -2.32 -11.39
CA THR A 87 4.41 -1.76 -12.74
C THR A 87 2.94 -1.44 -12.96
N LEU A 88 2.04 -2.34 -12.57
CA LEU A 88 0.59 -2.12 -12.68
C LEU A 88 0.13 -0.94 -11.83
N SER A 89 0.58 -0.85 -10.57
CA SER A 89 0.28 0.26 -9.67
C SER A 89 0.69 1.60 -10.31
N TYR A 90 1.86 1.65 -10.95
CA TYR A 90 2.37 2.87 -11.55
C TYR A 90 1.65 3.24 -12.83
N ILE A 91 1.35 2.27 -13.71
CA ILE A 91 0.53 2.51 -14.91
C ILE A 91 -0.80 3.15 -14.49
N LEU A 92 -1.51 2.54 -13.54
CA LEU A 92 -2.82 2.99 -13.09
C LEU A 92 -2.74 4.37 -12.41
N THR A 93 -1.74 4.58 -11.55
CA THR A 93 -1.52 5.87 -10.89
C THR A 93 -1.27 6.98 -11.90
N TYR A 94 -0.41 6.72 -12.88
CA TYR A 94 -0.07 7.69 -13.93
C TYR A 94 -1.28 8.05 -14.81
N GLN A 95 -2.21 7.12 -15.04
CA GLN A 95 -3.42 7.42 -15.80
C GLN A 95 -4.35 8.43 -15.11
N ILE A 96 -4.24 8.56 -13.78
CA ILE A 96 -5.01 9.55 -13.02
C ILE A 96 -4.21 10.85 -12.89
N SER A 97 -2.93 10.77 -12.55
CA SER A 97 -2.05 11.93 -12.49
C SER A 97 -0.59 11.52 -12.62
N SER A 98 0.18 12.30 -13.38
CA SER A 98 1.64 12.21 -13.46
C SER A 98 2.36 13.01 -12.36
N SER A 99 1.62 13.71 -11.49
CA SER A 99 2.20 14.61 -10.49
C SER A 99 2.74 13.85 -9.28
N PRO A 100 3.91 14.23 -8.72
CA PRO A 100 4.52 13.53 -7.57
C PRO A 100 3.58 13.36 -6.37
N TRP A 101 2.81 14.40 -6.04
CA TRP A 101 1.89 14.39 -4.90
C TRP A 101 0.88 13.24 -4.98
N PHE A 102 0.46 12.83 -6.18
CA PHE A 102 -0.52 11.77 -6.36
C PHE A 102 0.09 10.39 -6.14
N PHE A 103 1.34 10.19 -6.56
CA PHE A 103 2.10 8.96 -6.23
C PHE A 103 2.32 8.83 -4.72
N HIS A 104 2.69 9.94 -4.06
CA HIS A 104 2.78 10.00 -2.61
C HIS A 104 1.43 9.70 -1.94
N LEU A 105 0.31 10.21 -2.44
CA LEU A 105 -1.03 9.89 -1.94
C LEU A 105 -1.35 8.40 -2.06
N VAL A 106 -0.98 7.77 -3.18
CA VAL A 106 -1.15 6.32 -3.38
C VAL A 106 -0.29 5.51 -2.38
N ASN A 107 0.94 5.92 -2.09
CA ASN A 107 1.74 5.31 -1.02
C ASN A 107 1.07 5.42 0.35
N LEU A 108 0.56 6.61 0.71
CA LEU A 108 -0.16 6.80 1.96
C LEU A 108 -1.42 5.91 2.03
N ALA A 109 -2.12 5.72 0.90
CA ALA A 109 -3.27 4.82 0.83
C ALA A 109 -2.87 3.35 1.02
N TYR A 110 -1.76 2.91 0.43
CA TYR A 110 -1.23 1.56 0.68
C TYR A 110 -0.80 1.39 2.15
N PHE A 111 -0.11 2.37 2.73
CA PHE A 111 0.27 2.31 4.14
C PHE A 111 -0.95 2.28 5.07
N PHE A 112 -1.98 3.06 4.78
CA PHE A 112 -3.26 3.00 5.48
C PHE A 112 -3.89 1.60 5.41
N ALA A 113 -3.85 0.94 4.25
CA ALA A 113 -4.30 -0.43 4.11
C ALA A 113 -3.47 -1.40 4.97
N VAL A 114 -2.14 -1.28 4.99
CA VAL A 114 -1.25 -2.08 5.86
C VAL A 114 -1.64 -1.94 7.33
N VAL A 115 -1.74 -0.71 7.85
CA VAL A 115 -2.10 -0.47 9.26
C VAL A 115 -3.50 -1.01 9.58
N SER A 116 -4.45 -0.80 8.67
CA SER A 116 -5.82 -1.29 8.83
C SER A 116 -5.87 -2.82 8.89
N LEU A 117 -5.12 -3.50 8.03
CA LEU A 117 -5.01 -4.95 8.02
C LEU A 117 -4.30 -5.48 9.27
N LEU A 118 -3.27 -4.78 9.78
CA LEU A 118 -2.63 -5.13 11.05
C LEU A 118 -3.62 -5.07 12.22
N PHE A 119 -4.45 -4.02 12.28
CA PHE A 119 -5.51 -3.93 13.29
C PHE A 119 -6.52 -5.08 13.17
N ILE A 120 -6.94 -5.41 11.94
CA ILE A 120 -7.86 -6.53 11.68
C ILE A 120 -7.24 -7.87 12.12
N LEU A 121 -5.98 -8.12 11.74
CA LEU A 121 -5.26 -9.33 12.12
C LEU A 121 -5.09 -9.42 13.64
N GLY A 122 -4.72 -8.31 14.29
CA GLY A 122 -4.64 -8.23 15.75
C GLY A 122 -5.95 -8.63 16.43
N LYS A 123 -7.10 -8.18 15.90
CA LYS A 123 -8.41 -8.54 16.44
C LYS A 123 -8.70 -10.03 16.28
N ILE A 124 -8.35 -10.60 15.12
CA ILE A 124 -8.54 -12.03 14.84
C ILE A 124 -7.71 -12.89 15.81
N LEU A 125 -6.45 -12.50 16.05
CA LEU A 125 -5.52 -13.26 16.88
C LEU A 125 -5.79 -13.12 18.38
N THR A 126 -5.98 -11.88 18.85
CA THR A 126 -6.03 -11.57 20.28
C THR A 126 -7.44 -11.55 20.84
N LYS A 127 -8.46 -11.40 19.97
CA LYS A 127 -9.85 -11.11 20.36
C LYS A 127 -9.98 -9.89 21.29
N ASN A 128 -8.97 -9.02 21.31
CA ASN A 128 -8.88 -7.86 22.20
C ASN A 128 -8.69 -6.58 21.40
N PHE A 129 -9.68 -5.68 21.49
CA PHE A 129 -9.67 -4.42 20.75
C PHE A 129 -8.49 -3.51 21.12
N ILE A 130 -8.22 -3.34 22.42
CA ILE A 130 -7.20 -2.41 22.92
C ILE A 130 -5.82 -2.88 22.47
N LEU A 131 -5.51 -4.16 22.67
CA LEU A 131 -4.22 -4.72 22.26
C LEU A 131 -4.00 -4.61 20.75
N SER A 132 -5.04 -4.88 19.96
CA SER A 132 -4.99 -4.74 18.50
C SER A 132 -4.78 -3.29 18.06
N PHE A 133 -5.48 -2.35 18.69
CA PHE A 133 -5.36 -0.92 18.42
C PHE A 133 -3.96 -0.41 18.77
N VAL A 134 -3.46 -0.72 19.97
CA VAL A 134 -2.14 -0.31 20.42
C VAL A 134 -1.05 -0.88 19.52
N ALA A 135 -1.14 -2.16 19.13
CA ALA A 135 -0.17 -2.76 18.22
C ALA A 135 -0.13 -2.07 16.85
N ALA A 136 -1.30 -1.83 16.23
CA ALA A 136 -1.38 -1.15 14.94
C ALA A 136 -0.95 0.33 15.03
N PHE A 137 -1.30 1.01 16.12
CA PHE A 137 -0.91 2.40 16.37
C PHE A 137 0.61 2.55 16.56
N LEU A 138 1.22 1.68 17.39
CA LEU A 138 2.67 1.66 17.58
C LEU A 138 3.40 1.40 16.25
N PHE A 139 2.89 0.47 15.44
CA PHE A 139 3.42 0.26 14.09
C PHE A 139 3.28 1.53 13.24
N LEU A 140 2.09 2.13 13.16
CA LEU A 140 1.82 3.33 12.35
C LEU A 140 2.84 4.46 12.65
N ILE A 141 3.06 4.78 13.92
CA ILE A 141 3.94 5.90 14.31
C ILE A 141 5.43 5.54 14.33
N HIS A 142 5.79 4.28 14.08
CA HIS A 142 7.17 3.84 14.20
C HIS A 142 8.04 4.43 13.07
N PRO A 143 9.15 5.14 13.38
CA PRO A 143 9.97 5.82 12.37
C PRO A 143 10.55 4.91 11.29
N ILE A 144 10.69 3.60 11.56
CA ILE A 144 11.16 2.60 10.59
C ILE A 144 10.34 2.59 9.29
N ASN A 145 9.07 2.97 9.35
CA ASN A 145 8.21 3.00 8.17
C ASN A 145 8.46 4.21 7.26
N SER A 146 9.26 5.19 7.71
CA SER A 146 9.45 6.44 6.96
C SER A 146 10.02 6.20 5.56
N GLU A 147 10.93 5.23 5.40
CA GLU A 147 11.47 4.86 4.08
C GLU A 147 10.37 4.30 3.19
N SER A 148 9.67 3.26 3.64
CA SER A 148 8.61 2.59 2.87
C SER A 148 7.44 3.50 2.52
N VAL A 149 7.12 4.46 3.40
CA VAL A 149 5.96 5.35 3.22
C VAL A 149 6.32 6.57 2.38
N ASN A 150 7.47 7.19 2.62
CA ASN A 150 7.81 8.46 1.97
C ASN A 150 8.41 8.28 0.58
N TRP A 151 9.11 7.17 0.32
CA TRP A 151 9.76 6.94 -0.96
C TRP A 151 8.80 6.26 -1.95
N ILE A 152 8.55 6.90 -3.10
CA ILE A 152 7.58 6.40 -4.08
C ILE A 152 8.00 5.01 -4.58
N ALA A 153 9.29 4.81 -4.90
CA ALA A 153 9.84 3.52 -5.34
C ALA A 153 9.69 2.36 -4.34
N ALA A 154 9.37 2.62 -3.07
CA ALA A 154 9.17 1.61 -2.04
C ALA A 154 7.78 0.94 -2.05
N VAL A 155 6.90 1.27 -3.01
CA VAL A 155 5.61 0.59 -3.25
C VAL A 155 5.66 -0.95 -3.21
N PRO A 156 6.71 -1.63 -3.69
CA PRO A 156 6.83 -3.08 -3.55
C PRO A 156 6.77 -3.57 -2.10
N GLU A 157 7.29 -2.81 -1.13
CA GLU A 157 7.26 -3.18 0.29
C GLU A 157 5.86 -3.07 0.87
N LEU A 158 5.16 -1.96 0.57
CA LEU A 158 3.79 -1.73 1.02
C LEU A 158 2.82 -2.75 0.42
N THR A 159 2.94 -3.02 -0.89
CA THR A 159 2.09 -4.01 -1.56
C THR A 159 2.39 -5.43 -1.08
N PHE A 160 3.66 -5.77 -0.86
CA PHE A 160 4.03 -7.05 -0.22
C PHE A 160 3.36 -7.21 1.15
N ALA A 161 3.47 -6.21 2.02
CA ALA A 161 2.84 -6.24 3.34
C ALA A 161 1.32 -6.43 3.26
N ILE A 162 0.62 -5.73 2.36
CA ILE A 162 -0.82 -5.89 2.14
C ILE A 162 -1.16 -7.34 1.77
N PHE A 163 -0.50 -7.90 0.76
CA PHE A 163 -0.83 -9.25 0.28
C PHE A 163 -0.46 -10.33 1.30
N THR A 164 0.64 -10.18 2.03
CA THR A 164 1.00 -11.09 3.13
C THR A 164 -0.04 -11.03 4.25
N LEU A 165 -0.44 -9.84 4.69
CA LEU A 165 -1.46 -9.69 5.74
C LEU A 165 -2.80 -10.27 5.31
N LEU A 166 -3.25 -9.99 4.07
CA LEU A 166 -4.47 -10.58 3.52
C LEU A 166 -4.39 -12.10 3.47
N SER A 167 -3.27 -12.66 3.01
CA SER A 167 -3.05 -14.11 2.96
C SER A 167 -3.20 -14.74 4.35
N VAL A 168 -2.54 -14.16 5.37
CA VAL A 168 -2.63 -14.64 6.75
C VAL A 168 -4.05 -14.52 7.30
N ILE A 169 -4.71 -13.37 7.09
CA ILE A 169 -6.09 -13.14 7.54
C ILE A 169 -7.05 -14.17 6.93
N PHE A 170 -6.97 -14.39 5.62
CA PHE A 170 -7.85 -15.34 4.93
C PHE A 170 -7.55 -16.78 5.33
N TYR A 171 -6.27 -17.14 5.50
CA TYR A 171 -5.91 -18.47 5.99
C TYR A 171 -6.51 -18.75 7.37
N ILE A 172 -6.37 -17.81 8.32
CA ILE A 172 -6.92 -17.98 9.67
C ILE A 172 -8.45 -18.09 9.64
N LYS A 173 -9.12 -17.22 8.87
CA LYS A 173 -10.59 -17.28 8.74
C LYS A 173 -11.06 -18.61 8.17
N HIS A 174 -10.42 -19.09 7.11
CA HIS A 174 -10.75 -20.38 6.50
C HIS A 174 -10.53 -21.57 7.46
N ARG A 175 -9.62 -21.46 8.43
CA ARG A 175 -9.39 -22.48 9.46
C ARG A 175 -10.38 -22.42 10.63
N GLN A 176 -11.13 -21.33 10.76
CA GLN A 176 -12.12 -21.09 11.81
C GLN A 176 -13.56 -21.40 11.35
N ASP A 177 -13.80 -21.36 10.05
CA ASP A 177 -15.01 -21.85 9.38
C ASP A 177 -15.01 -23.39 9.29
#